data_AF-A0A1E3W980-F1
#
_entry.id   AF-A0A1E3W980-F1
#
_cell.length_a   1.000
_cell.length_b   1.000
_cell.length_c   1.000
_cell.angle_alpha   90.00
_cell.angle_beta   90.00
_cell.angle_gamma   90.00
#
_symmetry.space_group_name_H-M   'P 1'
#
loop_
_entity.id
_entity.type
_entity.pdbx_description
1 polymer ?
#
loop_
_entity_poly.entity_id
_entity_poly.type
_entity_poly.pdbx_seq_one_letter_code
_entity_poly.pdbx_strand_id
1 'polypeptide(L)'
;MAARQVRTDVGRHIDAMAERYLIAGETQDTAILFVPSEAIYADLAEHFSDIVQKAHRARIVICAPNMLMLAVQTMQAILKDVQMREQAHLIQREVAT
;
A
#
# COMPACT_ATOMS: atom_id res chain seq x y z
N MET A 1 9.44 -12.60 24.82
CA MET A 1 10.42 -12.99 23.79
C MET A 1 9.87 -12.82 22.37
N ALA A 2 8.60 -13.15 22.10
CA ALA A 2 7.96 -12.94 20.79
C ALA A 2 8.03 -11.49 20.26
N ALA A 3 7.72 -10.50 21.09
CA ALA A 3 7.78 -9.06 20.74
C ALA A 3 9.15 -8.62 20.15
N ARG A 4 10.25 -9.15 20.68
CA ARG A 4 11.61 -8.81 20.21
C ARG A 4 11.93 -9.44 18.85
N GLN A 5 11.35 -10.60 18.59
CA GLN A 5 11.49 -11.30 17.31
C GLN A 5 10.73 -10.56 16.20
N VAL A 6 9.49 -10.14 16.45
CA VAL A 6 8.67 -9.36 15.49
C VAL A 6 9.39 -8.08 15.06
N ARG A 7 9.90 -7.30 16.02
CA ARG A 7 10.69 -6.09 15.74
C ARG A 7 11.87 -6.34 14.81
N THR A 8 12.60 -7.42 15.08
CA THR A 8 13.82 -7.78 14.32
C THR A 8 13.47 -8.24 12.92
N ASP A 9 12.44 -9.08 12.79
CA ASP A 9 12.04 -9.63 11.50
C ASP A 9 11.42 -8.56 10.60
N VAL A 10 10.48 -7.76 11.11
CA VAL A 10 9.89 -6.65 10.36
C VAL A 10 10.95 -5.63 9.97
N GLY A 11 11.86 -5.28 10.90
CA GLY A 11 12.99 -4.39 10.61
C GLY A 11 13.87 -4.90 9.47
N ARG A 12 14.19 -6.21 9.45
CA ARG A 12 14.96 -6.85 8.37
C ARG A 12 14.22 -6.83 7.05
N HIS A 13 12.90 -7.06 7.05
CA HIS A 13 12.09 -6.96 5.84
C HIS A 13 12.07 -5.54 5.28
N ILE A 14 11.92 -4.52 6.13
CA ILE A 14 11.99 -3.11 5.70
C ILE A 14 13.32 -2.81 5.00
N ASP A 15 14.45 -3.20 5.61
CA ASP A 15 15.77 -2.96 5.04
C ASP A 15 15.96 -3.68 3.70
N ALA A 16 15.58 -4.96 3.63
CA ALA A 16 15.66 -5.75 2.40
C ALA A 16 14.78 -5.17 1.28
N MET A 17 13.59 -4.66 1.62
CA MET A 17 12.69 -4.06 0.64
C MET A 17 13.21 -2.72 0.12
N ALA A 18 13.75 -1.89 1.01
CA ALA A 18 14.32 -0.59 0.64
C ALA A 18 15.52 -0.75 -0.30
N GLU A 19 16.34 -1.79 -0.10
CA GLU A 19 17.50 -2.09 -0.94
C GLU A 19 17.11 -2.70 -2.30
N ARG A 20 16.10 -3.58 -2.33
CA ARG A 20 15.87 -4.46 -3.49
C ARG A 20 14.64 -4.14 -4.33
N TYR A 21 13.65 -3.42 -3.79
CA TYR A 21 12.35 -3.25 -4.44
C TYR A 21 11.97 -1.80 -4.75
N LEU A 22 12.81 -0.82 -4.40
CA LEU A 22 12.59 0.58 -4.76
C LEU A 22 13.56 0.99 -5.87
N ILE A 23 13.31 0.48 -7.08
CA ILE A 23 14.12 0.71 -8.27
C ILE A 23 13.49 1.84 -9.09
N ALA A 24 14.21 2.96 -9.19
CA ALA A 24 13.72 4.14 -9.90
C ALA A 24 13.43 3.81 -11.38
N GLY A 25 12.23 4.15 -11.84
CA GLY A 25 11.79 3.91 -13.22
C GLY A 25 11.21 2.51 -13.50
N GLU A 26 11.35 1.56 -12.57
CA GLU A 26 10.78 0.22 -12.70
C GLU A 26 9.64 -0.03 -11.71
N THR A 27 9.83 0.38 -10.46
CA THR A 27 8.84 0.21 -9.40
C THR A 27 8.19 1.53 -9.03
N GLN A 28 7.00 1.43 -8.43
CA GLN A 28 6.39 2.59 -7.78
C GLN A 28 7.30 3.11 -6.66
N ASP A 29 7.22 4.40 -6.38
CA ASP A 29 8.03 5.05 -5.34
C ASP A 29 7.70 4.57 -3.92
N THR A 30 6.61 3.83 -3.76
CA THR A 30 6.15 3.29 -2.48
C THR A 30 5.97 1.78 -2.58
N ALA A 31 6.48 1.06 -1.60
CA ALA A 31 6.28 -0.37 -1.46
C ALA A 31 5.33 -0.69 -0.30
N ILE A 32 4.65 -1.83 -0.38
CA ILE A 32 3.69 -2.28 0.63
C ILE A 32 4.27 -3.49 1.34
N LEU A 33 4.45 -3.38 2.67
CA LEU A 33 4.80 -4.51 3.53
C LEU A 33 3.51 -5.07 4.15
N PHE A 34 3.07 -6.23 3.66
CA PHE A 34 1.89 -6.91 4.16
C PHE A 34 2.18 -7.68 5.44
N VAL A 35 1.31 -7.55 6.45
CA VAL A 35 1.30 -8.41 7.64
C VAL A 35 0.06 -9.30 7.66
N PRO A 36 0.16 -10.58 8.07
CA PRO A 36 -0.88 -11.58 7.83
C PRO A 36 -2.12 -11.45 8.72
N SER A 37 -2.09 -10.60 9.76
CA SER A 37 -3.23 -10.38 10.63
C SER A 37 -3.33 -8.93 11.12
N GLU A 38 -4.56 -8.50 11.37
CA GLU A 38 -4.86 -7.18 11.97
C GLU A 38 -4.25 -7.05 13.36
N ALA A 39 -4.20 -8.14 14.13
CA ALA A 39 -3.60 -8.14 15.46
C ALA A 39 -2.09 -7.82 15.42
N ILE A 40 -1.36 -8.33 14.42
CA ILE A 40 0.07 -8.00 14.24
C ILE A 40 0.24 -6.54 13.86
N TYR A 41 -0.62 -6.01 12.99
CA TYR A 41 -0.58 -4.60 12.62
C TYR A 41 -0.86 -3.70 13.83
N ALA A 42 -1.89 -4.00 14.62
CA ALA A 42 -2.23 -3.26 15.83
C ALA A 42 -1.07 -3.28 16.84
N ASP A 43 -0.48 -4.46 17.07
CA ASP A 43 0.68 -4.62 17.96
C ASP A 43 1.87 -3.77 17.47
N LEU A 44 2.16 -3.75 16.16
CA LEU A 44 3.19 -2.90 15.54
C LEU A 44 2.92 -1.42 15.74
N ALA A 45 1.69 -0.97 15.51
CA ALA A 45 1.30 0.42 15.64
C ALA A 45 1.34 0.91 17.10
N GLU A 46 0.97 0.04 18.05
CA GLU A 46 0.91 0.38 19.48
C GLU A 46 2.28 0.29 20.16
N HIS A 47 3.04 -0.78 19.92
CA HIS A 47 4.26 -1.09 20.68
C HIS A 47 5.57 -0.86 19.91
N PHE A 48 5.52 -0.63 18.59
CA PHE A 48 6.69 -0.55 17.71
C PHE A 48 6.66 0.66 16.78
N SER A 49 6.27 1.82 17.32
CA SER A 49 6.19 3.08 16.56
C SER A 49 7.48 3.44 15.84
N ASP A 50 8.65 3.07 16.35
CA ASP A 50 9.94 3.29 15.72
C ASP A 50 10.13 2.47 14.42
N ILE A 51 9.60 1.25 14.39
CA ILE A 51 9.59 0.40 13.19
C ILE A 51 8.63 0.98 12.14
N VAL A 52 7.46 1.44 12.57
CA VAL A 52 6.49 2.11 11.67
C VAL A 52 7.09 3.38 11.06
N GLN A 53 7.76 4.20 11.87
CA GLN A 53 8.46 5.39 11.38
C GLN A 53 9.62 5.04 10.44
N LYS A 54 10.38 3.98 10.74
CA LYS A 54 11.44 3.49 9.85
C LYS A 54 10.88 3.08 8.50
N ALA A 55 9.79 2.31 8.47
CA ALA A 55 9.11 1.91 7.24
C ALA A 55 8.67 3.14 6.43
N HIS A 56 8.00 4.10 7.07
CA HIS A 56 7.54 5.32 6.41
C HIS A 56 8.69 6.13 5.79
N ARG A 57 9.81 6.29 6.50
CA ARG A 57 11.01 6.97 5.97
C ARG A 57 11.63 6.22 4.79
N ALA A 58 11.53 4.90 4.78
CA ALA A 58 11.95 4.05 3.68
C ALA A 58 10.93 3.97 2.53
N ARG A 59 9.87 4.80 2.54
CA ARG A 59 8.75 4.77 1.57
C ARG A 59 8.06 3.40 1.53
N ILE A 60 8.00 2.73 2.66
CA ILE A 60 7.32 1.45 2.85
C ILE A 60 6.11 1.67 3.75
N VAL A 61 4.94 1.28 3.25
CA VAL A 61 3.69 1.32 4.01
C VAL A 61 3.39 -0.09 4.53
N ILE A 62 3.27 -0.22 5.85
CA ILE A 62 2.83 -1.48 6.47
C ILE A 62 1.30 -1.54 6.35
N CYS A 63 0.78 -2.65 5.83
CA CYS A 63 -0.67 -2.84 5.68
C CYS A 63 -1.13 -4.20 6.22
N ALA A 64 -2.36 -4.22 6.71
CA ALA A 64 -3.07 -5.43 7.11
C ALA A 64 -4.08 -5.86 6.03
N PRO A 65 -4.67 -7.07 6.11
CA PRO A 65 -5.57 -7.60 5.09
C PRO A 65 -6.72 -6.65 4.72
N ASN A 66 -7.39 -6.04 5.70
CA ASN A 66 -8.51 -5.17 5.39
C ASN A 66 -8.07 -3.84 4.75
N MET A 67 -6.94 -3.29 5.18
CA MET A 67 -6.39 -2.08 4.55
C MET A 67 -6.00 -2.32 3.08
N LEU A 68 -5.42 -3.48 2.78
CA LEU A 68 -5.08 -3.84 1.40
C LEU A 68 -6.34 -3.96 0.54
N MET A 69 -7.36 -4.63 1.03
CA MET A 69 -8.63 -4.77 0.30
C MET A 69 -9.31 -3.42 0.08
N LEU A 70 -9.30 -2.53 1.07
CA LEU A 70 -9.82 -1.17 0.94
C LEU A 70 -9.04 -0.39 -0.13
N ALA A 71 -7.71 -0.45 -0.12
CA ALA A 71 -6.89 0.21 -1.14
C ALA A 71 -7.22 -0.31 -2.56
N VAL A 72 -7.39 -1.63 -2.73
CA VAL A 72 -7.79 -2.23 -4.00
C VAL A 72 -9.17 -1.74 -4.45
N GLN A 73 -10.16 -1.73 -3.55
CA GLN A 73 -11.51 -1.27 -3.85
C GLN A 73 -11.54 0.22 -4.22
N THR A 74 -10.81 1.06 -3.50
CA THR A 74 -10.67 2.48 -3.82
C THR A 74 -10.05 2.67 -5.20
N MET A 75 -8.99 1.93 -5.52
CA MET A 75 -8.35 2.01 -6.83
C MET A 75 -9.30 1.55 -7.96
N GLN A 76 -10.06 0.48 -7.74
CA GLN A 76 -11.07 0.01 -8.70
C GLN A 76 -12.17 1.06 -8.92
N ALA A 77 -12.63 1.74 -7.87
CA ALA A 77 -13.61 2.81 -7.97
C ALA A 77 -13.08 3.99 -8.79
N ILE A 78 -11.83 4.42 -8.52
CA ILE A 78 -11.19 5.49 -9.28
C ILE A 78 -11.06 5.12 -10.77
N LEU A 79 -10.60 3.91 -11.08
CA LEU A 79 -10.46 3.45 -12.47
C LEU A 79 -11.80 3.37 -13.20
N LYS A 80 -12.85 2.91 -12.51
CA LYS A 80 -14.21 2.86 -13.07
C LYS A 80 -14.73 4.27 -13.37
N ASP A 81 -14.50 5.22 -12.48
CA ASP A 81 -14.91 6.61 -12.66
C ASP A 81 -14.21 7.26 -13.87
N VAL A 82 -12.92 6.95 -14.10
CA VAL A 82 -12.19 7.41 -15.29
C VAL A 82 -12.80 6.84 -16.57
N GLN A 83 -13.05 5.54 -16.63
CA GLN A 83 -13.66 4.89 -17.79
C GLN A 83 -15.06 5.43 -18.10
N MET A 84 -15.88 5.66 -17.08
CA MET A 84 -17.23 6.23 -17.26
C MET A 84 -17.19 7.66 -17.82
N ARG A 85 -16.19 8.47 -17.43
CA ARG A 85 -15.99 9.82 -17.97
C ARG A 85 -15.55 9.82 -19.44
N GLU A 86 -14.70 8.88 -19.84
CA GLU A 86 -14.26 8.75 -21.24
C GLU A 86 -15.41 8.39 -22.19
N GLN A 87 -16.33 7.53 -21.75
CA GLN A 87 -17.50 7.14 -22.54
C GLN A 87 -18.59 8.24 -22.60
N ALA A 88 -18.70 9.10 -21.59
CA ALA A 88 -19.64 10.23 -21.61
C ALA A 88 -19.34 11.24 -22.74
N HIS A 89 -18.08 11.34 -23.19
CA HIS A 89 -17.70 12.16 -24.34
C HIS A 89 -18.10 11.55 -25.69
N LEU A 90 -18.41 10.25 -25.75
CA LEU A 90 -18.84 9.59 -26.99
C LEU A 90 -20.34 9.80 -27.27
N ILE A 91 -21.18 9.91 -26.24
CA ILE A 91 -22.64 10.05 -26.38
C ILE A 91 -23.05 11.47 -26.84
N GLN A 92 -22.26 12.51 -26.53
CA GLN A 92 -22.56 13.88 -27.00
C GLN A 92 -22.34 14.08 -28.51
N ARG A 93 -21.63 13.18 -29.19
CA ARG A 93 -21.40 13.27 -30.64
C ARG A 93 -22.54 12.73 -31.48
N GLU A 94 -23.40 11.88 -30.93
CA GLU A 94 -24.47 11.21 -31.68
C GLU A 94 -25.84 11.90 -31.61
N VAL A 95 -25.99 12.96 -30.79
CA VAL A 95 -27.26 13.71 -30.65
C VAL A 95 -27.22 15.09 -31.33
N ALA A 96 -26.10 15.45 -31.96
CA ALA A 96 -25.91 16.75 -32.64
C ALA A 96 -26.16 16.73 -34.16
N THR A 97 -26.88 15.73 -34.69
CA THR A 97 -27.31 15.68 -36.10
C THR A 97 -28.83 15.81 -36.16
#